data_AF-X0RME2-F1
#
_entry.id   AF-X0RME2-F1
#
_cell.length_a   1.000
_cell.length_b   1.000
_cell.length_c   1.000
_cell.angle_alpha   90.00
_cell.angle_beta   90.00
_cell.angle_gamma   90.00
#
_symmetry.space_group_name_H-M   'P 1'
#
loop_
_entity.id
_entity.type
_entity.pdbx_description
1 polymer ?
#
loop_
_entity_poly.entity_id
_entity_poly.type
_entity_poly.pdbx_seq_one_letter_code
_entity_poly.pdbx_strand_id
1 'polypeptide(L)'
;ETYLYTIFGESFLNTLSDDIDYSIYINIDIDDPIYSKNEEKKKFERFIGEKAKIKWIEDGYVQKGFLTLMWNYLFEKALEDNNEYFYQCGDDIWFQNKDWIKDCIVQMKKQNDIGICGPINPPNHRILTQTFVSRKHYEIFQCYFPVQIKNWWCDDWINYVYYPNYVTKLKNLNASNKGGEPRYSRPNETVNLKYRHICLKLVKKGKNLLNSYIKGSK
;
A
#
# COMPACT_ATOMS: atom_id res chain seq x y z
N GLU A 1 -5.66 13.87 -19.03
CA GLU A 1 -6.06 13.37 -17.70
C GLU A 1 -4.97 12.46 -17.17
N THR A 2 -4.77 12.39 -15.86
CA THR A 2 -3.66 11.63 -15.22
C THR A 2 -4.08 10.21 -14.87
N TYR A 3 -3.12 9.33 -14.53
CA TYR A 3 -3.42 7.98 -14.04
C TYR A 3 -4.28 7.99 -12.78
N LEU A 4 -4.07 8.95 -11.88
CA LEU A 4 -4.93 9.11 -10.71
C LEU A 4 -6.42 9.25 -11.07
N TYR A 5 -6.75 9.94 -12.18
CA TYR A 5 -8.13 10.00 -12.68
C TYR A 5 -8.55 8.74 -13.42
N THR A 6 -7.85 8.44 -14.50
CA THR A 6 -8.32 7.50 -15.53
C THR A 6 -8.07 6.05 -15.17
N ILE A 7 -7.28 5.78 -14.14
CA ILE A 7 -6.97 4.43 -13.69
C ILE A 7 -7.46 4.23 -12.27
N PHE A 8 -6.84 4.92 -11.31
CA PHE A 8 -7.19 4.75 -9.90
C PHE A 8 -8.63 5.21 -9.64
N GLY A 9 -8.96 6.47 -9.97
CA GLY A 9 -10.25 7.07 -9.63
C GLY A 9 -11.43 6.36 -10.30
N GLU A 10 -11.33 6.09 -11.59
CA GLU A 10 -12.38 5.37 -12.34
C GLU A 10 -12.63 3.97 -11.78
N SER A 11 -11.57 3.18 -11.60
CA SER A 11 -11.72 1.82 -11.08
C SER A 11 -12.13 1.78 -9.61
N PHE A 12 -11.68 2.76 -8.80
CA PHE A 12 -12.12 2.94 -7.42
C PHE A 12 -13.64 3.11 -7.35
N LEU A 13 -14.20 4.08 -8.06
CA LEU A 13 -15.65 4.35 -8.06
C LEU A 13 -16.47 3.15 -8.53
N ASN A 14 -15.97 2.40 -9.52
CA ASN A 14 -16.64 1.21 -10.03
C ASN A 14 -16.61 0.01 -9.08
N THR A 15 -15.71 0.00 -8.09
CA THR A 15 -15.46 -1.16 -7.24
C THR A 15 -15.80 -1.00 -5.75
N LEU A 16 -16.29 0.18 -5.33
CA LEU A 16 -16.63 0.49 -3.93
C LEU A 16 -17.66 -0.45 -3.32
N SER A 17 -17.55 -0.65 -2.02
CA SER A 17 -18.67 -1.09 -1.16
C SER A 17 -19.37 0.11 -0.53
N ASP A 18 -20.70 0.11 -0.51
CA ASP A 18 -21.50 1.23 0.03
C ASP A 18 -21.50 1.30 1.57
N ASP A 19 -21.08 0.23 2.25
CA ASP A 19 -21.02 0.10 3.71
C ASP A 19 -19.65 0.42 4.31
N ILE A 20 -18.77 1.08 3.54
CA ILE A 20 -17.41 1.40 3.94
C ILE A 20 -17.16 2.89 3.78
N ASP A 21 -16.64 3.52 4.84
CA ASP A 21 -16.15 4.89 4.79
C ASP A 21 -14.73 4.92 4.24
N TYR A 22 -14.53 5.59 3.10
CA TYR A 22 -13.22 5.68 2.46
C TYR A 22 -12.51 7.00 2.78
N SER A 23 -11.21 6.89 3.00
CA SER A 23 -10.29 8.03 2.99
C SER A 23 -9.11 7.72 2.06
N ILE A 24 -8.79 8.64 1.17
CA ILE A 24 -7.70 8.52 0.18
C ILE A 24 -6.62 9.53 0.53
N TYR A 25 -5.43 9.03 0.86
CA TYR A 25 -4.26 9.84 1.20
C TYR A 25 -3.31 9.83 0.02
N ILE A 26 -3.03 11.01 -0.54
CA ILE A 26 -2.26 11.16 -1.78
C ILE A 26 -1.05 12.02 -1.47
N ASN A 27 0.13 11.43 -1.55
CA ASN A 27 1.36 12.22 -1.56
C ASN A 27 1.58 12.80 -2.97
N ILE A 28 1.97 14.06 -3.02
CA ILE A 28 2.36 14.75 -4.25
C ILE A 28 3.84 15.14 -4.11
N ASP A 29 4.62 14.84 -5.14
CA ASP A 29 6.01 15.30 -5.23
C ASP A 29 6.06 16.84 -5.24
N ILE A 30 7.05 17.44 -4.58
CA ILE A 30 7.18 18.91 -4.51
C ILE A 30 7.32 19.58 -5.90
N ASP A 31 7.84 18.84 -6.88
CA ASP A 31 8.01 19.27 -8.26
C ASP A 31 6.88 18.80 -9.20
N ASP A 32 5.76 18.28 -8.67
CA ASP A 32 4.65 17.80 -9.49
C ASP A 32 4.00 18.96 -10.28
N PRO A 33 4.02 18.94 -11.62
CA PRO A 33 3.55 20.07 -12.43
C PRO A 33 2.01 20.15 -12.56
N ILE A 34 1.30 19.11 -12.13
CA ILE A 34 -0.14 18.97 -12.29
C ILE A 34 -0.82 19.26 -10.96
N TYR A 35 -0.49 18.47 -9.94
CA TYR A 35 -1.14 18.50 -8.64
C TYR A 35 -0.53 19.53 -7.68
N SER A 36 0.52 20.25 -8.06
CA SER A 36 0.84 21.54 -7.42
C SER A 36 -0.25 22.59 -7.64
N LYS A 37 -1.13 22.39 -8.64
CA LYS A 37 -2.25 23.30 -8.94
C LYS A 37 -3.49 22.89 -8.16
N ASN A 38 -3.95 23.75 -7.26
CA ASN A 38 -5.17 23.53 -6.48
C ASN A 38 -6.43 23.26 -7.34
N GLU A 39 -6.48 23.76 -8.57
CA GLU A 39 -7.59 23.49 -9.49
C GLU A 39 -7.66 22.01 -9.89
N GLU A 40 -6.51 21.37 -10.15
CA GLU A 40 -6.46 19.95 -10.50
C GLU A 40 -6.83 19.07 -9.31
N LYS A 41 -6.40 19.44 -8.09
CA LYS A 41 -6.86 18.79 -6.85
C LYS A 41 -8.37 18.84 -6.70
N LYS A 42 -8.96 20.04 -6.82
CA LYS A 42 -10.41 20.25 -6.72
C LYS A 42 -11.19 19.52 -7.79
N LYS A 43 -10.66 19.40 -9.00
CA LYS A 43 -11.29 18.58 -10.05
C LYS A 43 -11.36 17.11 -9.60
N PHE A 44 -10.33 16.58 -8.93
CA PHE A 44 -10.29 15.16 -8.52
C PHE A 44 -11.21 14.92 -7.33
N GLU A 45 -11.22 15.86 -6.38
CA GLU A 45 -12.19 15.90 -5.28
C GLU A 45 -13.63 15.89 -5.79
N ARG A 46 -13.96 16.71 -6.79
CA ARG A 46 -15.29 16.70 -7.41
C ARG A 46 -15.61 15.39 -8.13
N PHE A 47 -14.61 14.77 -8.77
CA PHE A 47 -14.79 13.51 -9.49
C PHE A 47 -15.11 12.35 -8.54
N ILE A 48 -14.40 12.26 -7.41
CA ILE A 48 -14.67 11.27 -6.37
C ILE A 48 -15.95 11.60 -5.59
N GLY A 49 -16.23 12.88 -5.39
CA GLY A 49 -17.41 13.36 -4.68
C GLY A 49 -17.44 12.91 -3.23
N GLU A 50 -18.63 12.59 -2.72
CA GLU A 50 -18.83 12.17 -1.32
C GLU A 50 -18.41 10.73 -1.04
N LYS A 51 -17.94 9.99 -2.07
CA LYS A 51 -17.57 8.57 -1.94
C LYS A 51 -16.30 8.33 -1.13
N ALA A 52 -15.44 9.34 -1.00
CA ALA A 52 -14.27 9.27 -0.14
C ALA A 52 -13.82 10.65 0.34
N LYS A 53 -13.24 10.70 1.53
CA LYS A 53 -12.51 11.88 2.01
C LYS A 53 -11.12 11.88 1.38
N ILE A 54 -10.76 12.93 0.65
CA ILE A 54 -9.43 13.04 0.03
C ILE A 54 -8.53 13.90 0.90
N LYS A 55 -7.31 13.43 1.15
CA LYS A 55 -6.26 14.18 1.84
C LYS A 55 -5.03 14.27 0.95
N TRP A 56 -4.76 15.48 0.48
CA TRP A 56 -3.54 15.80 -0.24
C TRP A 56 -2.43 16.09 0.75
N ILE A 57 -1.33 15.36 0.60
CA ILE A 57 -0.16 15.46 1.45
C ILE A 57 0.97 16.00 0.59
N GLU A 58 1.19 17.30 0.67
CA GLU A 58 2.36 17.97 0.11
C GLU A 58 3.48 17.87 1.14
N ASP A 59 4.47 17.03 0.89
CA ASP A 59 5.60 16.95 1.81
C ASP A 59 6.94 16.94 1.06
N GLY A 60 7.72 17.98 1.31
CA GLY A 60 9.07 18.19 0.78
C GLY A 60 10.17 17.42 1.51
N TYR A 61 9.85 16.61 2.54
CA TYR A 61 10.85 15.89 3.34
C TYR A 61 11.13 14.46 2.85
N VAL A 62 10.33 13.90 1.93
CA VAL A 62 10.64 12.59 1.34
C VAL A 62 11.55 12.76 0.13
N GLN A 63 12.80 12.32 0.27
CA GLN A 63 13.74 12.29 -0.85
C GLN A 63 13.13 11.51 -2.04
N LYS A 64 13.17 12.10 -3.24
CA LYS A 64 12.66 11.45 -4.46
C LYS A 64 13.15 10.01 -4.62
N GLY A 65 12.18 9.13 -4.87
CA GLY A 65 12.37 7.69 -5.00
C GLY A 65 12.56 6.92 -3.69
N PHE A 66 12.43 7.56 -2.52
CA PHE A 66 12.37 6.90 -1.21
C PHE A 66 10.94 6.47 -0.89
N LEU A 67 10.46 5.52 -1.68
CA LEU A 67 9.09 5.04 -1.70
C LEU A 67 8.58 4.60 -0.32
N THR A 68 9.38 3.86 0.44
CA THR A 68 8.95 3.34 1.75
C THR A 68 8.75 4.43 2.79
N LEU A 69 9.55 5.51 2.73
CA LEU A 69 9.39 6.65 3.62
C LEU A 69 8.08 7.39 3.33
N MET A 70 7.76 7.57 2.04
CA MET A 70 6.47 8.12 1.60
C MET A 70 5.29 7.28 2.11
N TRP A 71 5.34 5.96 1.93
CA TRP A 71 4.26 5.07 2.40
C TRP A 71 4.10 5.08 3.91
N ASN A 72 5.21 5.09 4.66
CA ASN A 72 5.15 5.20 6.11
C ASN A 72 4.47 6.49 6.54
N TYR A 73 4.80 7.61 5.90
CA TYR A 73 4.21 8.90 6.23
C TYR A 73 2.70 8.94 5.95
N LEU A 74 2.27 8.46 4.77
CA LEU A 74 0.85 8.35 4.45
C LEU A 74 0.11 7.42 5.41
N PHE A 75 0.75 6.32 5.81
CA PHE A 75 0.20 5.37 6.77
C PHE A 75 0.03 5.98 8.16
N GLU A 76 1.02 6.72 8.65
CA GLU A 76 0.94 7.45 9.93
C GLU A 76 -0.20 8.47 9.93
N LYS A 77 -0.36 9.26 8.86
CA LYS A 77 -1.49 10.20 8.74
C LYS A 77 -2.83 9.48 8.77
N ALA A 78 -2.95 8.37 8.03
CA ALA A 78 -4.17 7.57 8.05
C ALA A 78 -4.45 6.95 9.44
N LEU A 79 -3.41 6.59 10.20
CA LEU A 79 -3.54 6.09 11.57
C LEU A 79 -4.01 7.17 12.55
N GLU A 80 -3.45 8.38 12.46
CA GLU A 80 -3.83 9.57 13.25
C GLU A 80 -5.32 9.90 13.06
N ASP A 81 -5.84 9.68 11.87
CA ASP A 81 -7.24 9.86 11.50
C ASP A 81 -8.16 8.68 11.88
N ASN A 82 -7.70 7.78 12.75
CA ASN A 82 -8.46 6.64 13.28
C ASN A 82 -8.96 5.61 12.24
N ASN A 83 -8.35 5.53 11.05
CA ASN A 83 -8.70 4.49 10.07
C ASN A 83 -8.32 3.08 10.58
N GLU A 84 -9.11 2.06 10.26
CA GLU A 84 -8.92 0.70 10.81
C GLU A 84 -8.10 -0.21 9.89
N TYR A 85 -8.29 -0.06 8.58
CA TYR A 85 -7.62 -0.84 7.55
C TYR A 85 -7.00 0.06 6.49
N PHE A 86 -5.97 -0.45 5.83
CA PHE A 86 -5.10 0.33 4.98
C PHE A 86 -4.72 -0.48 3.76
N TYR A 87 -4.96 0.07 2.59
CA TYR A 87 -4.49 -0.47 1.33
C TYR A 87 -3.45 0.45 0.72
N GLN A 88 -2.24 -0.08 0.47
CA GLN A 88 -1.16 0.68 -0.16
C GLN A 88 -1.11 0.36 -1.65
N CYS A 89 -1.22 1.39 -2.50
CA CYS A 89 -1.11 1.25 -3.95
C CYS A 89 -0.64 2.54 -4.65
N GLY A 90 -0.15 2.39 -5.87
CA GLY A 90 0.06 3.52 -6.78
C GLY A 90 -1.24 4.01 -7.41
N ASP A 91 -1.16 5.18 -8.04
CA ASP A 91 -2.21 5.82 -8.85
C ASP A 91 -2.45 5.15 -10.21
N ASP A 92 -1.57 4.21 -10.60
CA ASP A 92 -1.61 3.41 -11.82
C ASP A 92 -2.25 2.02 -11.61
N ILE A 93 -2.89 1.79 -10.47
CA ILE A 93 -3.51 0.52 -10.13
C ILE A 93 -5.00 0.53 -10.50
N TRP A 94 -5.38 -0.42 -11.35
CA TRP A 94 -6.76 -0.66 -11.76
C TRP A 94 -7.39 -1.80 -10.94
N PHE A 95 -8.46 -1.49 -10.21
CA PHE A 95 -9.26 -2.46 -9.46
C PHE A 95 -10.32 -3.11 -10.36
N GLN A 96 -10.43 -4.44 -10.35
CA GLN A 96 -11.34 -5.15 -11.26
C GLN A 96 -12.66 -5.58 -10.62
N ASN A 97 -12.67 -5.82 -9.31
CA ASN A 97 -13.75 -6.54 -8.65
C ASN A 97 -14.53 -5.61 -7.73
N LYS A 98 -15.86 -5.56 -7.85
CA LYS A 98 -16.74 -4.90 -6.88
C LYS A 98 -16.57 -5.54 -5.50
N ASP A 99 -16.64 -4.72 -4.45
CA ASP A 99 -16.57 -5.13 -3.04
C ASP A 99 -15.27 -5.80 -2.57
N TRP A 100 -14.19 -5.62 -3.32
CA TRP A 100 -12.91 -6.26 -3.02
C TRP A 100 -12.32 -5.86 -1.65
N ILE A 101 -12.57 -4.64 -1.17
CA ILE A 101 -12.15 -4.20 0.17
C ILE A 101 -12.90 -4.99 1.25
N LYS A 102 -14.20 -5.23 1.07
CA LYS A 102 -15.01 -6.03 2.01
C LYS A 102 -14.49 -7.45 2.12
N ASP A 103 -14.13 -8.06 1.00
CA ASP A 103 -13.47 -9.37 0.97
C ASP A 103 -12.13 -9.37 1.72
N CYS A 104 -11.34 -8.30 1.58
CA CYS A 104 -10.10 -8.12 2.33
C CYS A 104 -10.36 -8.00 3.84
N ILE A 105 -11.36 -7.21 4.26
CA ILE A 105 -11.74 -7.07 5.68
C ILE A 105 -12.18 -8.42 6.27
N VAL A 106 -13.05 -9.16 5.56
CA VAL A 106 -13.48 -10.50 5.99
C VAL A 106 -12.27 -11.43 6.14
N GLN A 107 -11.32 -11.37 5.22
CA GLN A 107 -10.10 -12.15 5.30
C GLN A 107 -9.20 -11.76 6.48
N MET A 108 -9.01 -10.45 6.73
CA MET A 108 -8.25 -9.96 7.88
C MET A 108 -8.88 -10.42 9.20
N LYS A 109 -10.21 -10.35 9.33
CA LYS A 109 -10.91 -10.85 10.52
C LYS A 109 -10.67 -12.34 10.78
N LYS A 110 -10.64 -13.17 9.74
CA LYS A 110 -10.28 -14.61 9.86
C LYS A 110 -8.86 -14.83 10.38
N GLN A 111 -7.97 -13.86 10.19
CA GLN A 111 -6.58 -13.88 10.66
C GLN A 111 -6.38 -13.06 11.95
N ASN A 112 -7.47 -12.76 12.68
CA ASN A 112 -7.46 -11.91 13.87
C ASN A 112 -6.82 -10.53 13.63
N ASP A 113 -7.02 -9.99 12.43
CA ASP A 113 -6.45 -8.74 11.93
C ASP A 113 -4.92 -8.73 11.85
N ILE A 114 -4.25 -9.88 11.93
CA ILE A 114 -2.80 -9.99 11.81
C ILE A 114 -2.44 -10.49 10.42
N GLY A 115 -1.54 -9.78 9.73
CA GLY A 115 -1.03 -10.21 8.43
C GLY A 115 -1.22 -9.20 7.34
N ILE A 116 -1.12 -9.70 6.12
CA ILE A 116 -1.49 -9.01 4.89
C ILE A 116 -2.46 -9.85 4.09
N CYS A 117 -3.36 -9.18 3.37
CA CYS A 117 -4.06 -9.78 2.25
C CYS A 117 -4.16 -8.81 1.07
N GLY A 118 -4.81 -9.24 -0.01
CA GLY A 118 -5.14 -8.34 -1.10
C GLY A 118 -5.37 -9.05 -2.43
N PRO A 119 -5.78 -8.29 -3.45
CA PRO A 119 -5.86 -8.76 -4.82
C PRO A 119 -4.50 -9.19 -5.36
N ILE A 120 -4.50 -10.14 -6.29
CA ILE A 120 -3.29 -10.45 -7.07
C ILE A 120 -3.06 -9.37 -8.14
N ASN A 121 -1.80 -9.18 -8.54
CA ASN A 121 -1.42 -8.25 -9.61
C ASN A 121 -0.85 -9.03 -10.81
N PRO A 122 -1.71 -9.57 -11.70
CA PRO A 122 -1.26 -10.35 -12.84
C PRO A 122 -0.29 -9.55 -13.73
N PRO A 123 0.76 -10.19 -14.29
CA PRO A 123 1.07 -11.62 -14.21
C PRO A 123 1.88 -12.03 -12.96
N ASN A 124 2.16 -11.10 -12.03
CA ASN A 124 2.88 -11.42 -10.80
C ASN A 124 1.96 -12.07 -9.75
N HIS A 125 2.01 -13.40 -9.68
CA HIS A 125 1.30 -14.18 -8.66
C HIS A 125 2.21 -14.56 -7.47
N ARG A 126 3.50 -14.22 -7.52
CA ARG A 126 4.52 -14.65 -6.56
C ARG A 126 4.39 -13.91 -5.23
N ILE A 127 4.08 -12.63 -5.26
CA ILE A 127 3.97 -11.75 -4.08
C ILE A 127 2.81 -10.78 -4.28
N LEU A 128 2.28 -10.24 -3.18
CA LEU A 128 1.44 -9.04 -3.23
C LEU A 128 2.35 -7.82 -3.41
N THR A 129 2.12 -7.04 -4.46
CA THR A 129 2.81 -5.75 -4.73
C THR A 129 2.03 -4.54 -4.24
N GLN A 130 0.83 -4.79 -3.72
CA GLN A 130 -0.10 -3.87 -3.09
C GLN A 130 -0.72 -4.67 -1.95
N THR A 131 -0.72 -4.13 -0.75
CA THR A 131 -1.09 -4.91 0.44
C THR A 131 -2.20 -4.22 1.22
N PHE A 132 -3.10 -5.04 1.75
CA PHE A 132 -4.15 -4.68 2.69
C PHE A 132 -3.73 -5.12 4.09
N VAL A 133 -3.71 -4.19 5.03
CA VAL A 133 -3.31 -4.42 6.44
C VAL A 133 -4.29 -3.76 7.40
N SER A 134 -4.24 -4.15 8.67
CA SER A 134 -4.96 -3.48 9.76
C SER A 134 -4.01 -2.62 10.61
N ARG A 135 -4.54 -1.89 11.60
CA ARG A 135 -3.74 -1.17 12.62
C ARG A 135 -2.72 -2.06 13.34
N LYS A 136 -2.99 -3.38 13.48
CA LYS A 136 -2.04 -4.31 14.13
C LYS A 136 -0.71 -4.40 13.41
N HIS A 137 -0.68 -4.13 12.10
CA HIS A 137 0.59 -4.05 11.38
C HIS A 137 1.51 -2.98 11.98
N TYR A 138 0.96 -1.79 12.24
CA TYR A 138 1.70 -0.71 12.89
C TYR A 138 2.07 -1.07 14.33
N GLU A 139 1.15 -1.67 15.10
CA GLU A 139 1.46 -2.10 16.47
C GLU A 139 2.69 -3.03 16.52
N ILE A 140 2.82 -3.94 15.55
CA ILE A 140 3.92 -4.90 15.47
C ILE A 140 5.23 -4.25 14.99
N PHE A 141 5.19 -3.41 13.95
CA PHE A 141 6.39 -2.96 13.24
C PHE A 141 6.72 -1.47 13.37
N GLN A 142 5.77 -0.66 13.83
CA GLN A 142 5.87 0.80 13.96
C GLN A 142 6.23 1.50 12.63
N CYS A 143 5.88 0.88 11.51
CA CYS A 143 6.03 1.39 10.14
C CYS A 143 5.17 0.52 9.20
N TYR A 144 4.93 0.98 7.97
CA TYR A 144 4.38 0.14 6.90
C TYR A 144 5.49 -0.70 6.24
N PHE A 145 6.62 -0.07 5.98
CA PHE A 145 7.84 -0.68 5.45
C PHE A 145 9.06 -0.22 6.26
N PRO A 146 10.07 -1.07 6.48
CA PRO A 146 11.31 -0.63 7.11
C PRO A 146 12.02 0.41 6.25
N VAL A 147 12.32 1.57 6.82
CA VAL A 147 12.99 2.68 6.13
C VAL A 147 14.38 2.33 5.59
N GLN A 148 15.00 1.24 6.05
CA GLN A 148 16.28 0.76 5.49
C GLN A 148 16.14 0.20 4.06
N ILE A 149 14.92 -0.07 3.60
CA ILE A 149 14.62 -0.47 2.22
C ILE A 149 14.07 0.76 1.51
N LYS A 150 14.73 1.26 0.47
CA LYS A 150 14.29 2.49 -0.22
C LYS A 150 13.08 2.29 -1.13
N ASN A 151 13.10 1.22 -1.93
CA ASN A 151 12.08 0.88 -2.92
C ASN A 151 12.08 -0.63 -3.24
N TRP A 152 12.97 -1.11 -4.09
CA TRP A 152 13.15 -2.53 -4.41
C TRP A 152 13.28 -3.37 -3.14
N TRP A 153 12.63 -4.53 -3.13
CA TRP A 153 12.53 -5.49 -2.01
C TRP A 153 11.56 -5.09 -0.88
N CYS A 154 10.84 -3.96 -0.94
CA CYS A 154 9.82 -3.66 0.07
C CYS A 154 8.66 -4.67 0.04
N ASP A 155 8.21 -5.03 -1.16
CA ASP A 155 7.14 -6.00 -1.37
C ASP A 155 7.58 -7.39 -0.90
N ASP A 156 8.83 -7.78 -1.21
CA ASP A 156 9.41 -9.03 -0.72
C ASP A 156 9.46 -9.06 0.82
N TRP A 157 9.87 -7.96 1.46
CA TRP A 157 9.93 -7.89 2.93
C TRP A 157 8.56 -8.13 3.56
N ILE A 158 7.51 -7.41 3.11
CA ILE A 158 6.18 -7.51 3.74
C ILE A 158 5.54 -8.88 3.50
N ASN A 159 5.77 -9.48 2.33
CA ASN A 159 5.32 -10.85 2.08
C ASN A 159 6.09 -11.85 2.96
N TYR A 160 7.42 -11.74 3.05
CA TYR A 160 8.22 -12.72 3.77
C TYR A 160 8.13 -12.62 5.29
N VAL A 161 7.90 -11.43 5.85
CA VAL A 161 7.77 -11.27 7.31
C VAL A 161 6.54 -12.01 7.85
N TYR A 162 5.46 -12.05 7.08
CA TYR A 162 4.22 -12.74 7.44
C TYR A 162 4.11 -14.17 6.92
N TYR A 163 4.91 -14.55 5.92
CA TYR A 163 4.90 -15.91 5.37
C TYR A 163 5.35 -16.98 6.39
N PRO A 164 4.70 -18.17 6.46
CA PRO A 164 3.59 -18.61 5.60
C PRO A 164 2.18 -18.34 6.14
N ASN A 165 2.04 -17.99 7.42
CA ASN A 165 0.76 -18.12 8.12
C ASN A 165 -0.16 -16.90 7.98
N TYR A 166 0.39 -15.73 7.67
CA TYR A 166 -0.32 -14.45 7.75
C TYR A 166 -0.26 -13.67 6.42
N VAL A 167 -0.19 -14.39 5.30
CA VAL A 167 -0.23 -13.82 3.95
C VAL A 167 -1.33 -14.50 3.16
N THR A 168 -2.36 -13.75 2.75
CA THR A 168 -3.45 -14.28 1.92
C THR A 168 -3.57 -13.52 0.62
N LYS A 169 -3.29 -14.21 -0.49
CA LYS A 169 -3.58 -13.70 -1.83
C LYS A 169 -5.00 -14.09 -2.22
N LEU A 170 -5.88 -13.13 -2.39
CA LEU A 170 -7.28 -13.38 -2.78
C LEU A 170 -7.32 -13.65 -4.28
N LYS A 171 -7.20 -14.92 -4.67
CA LYS A 171 -7.00 -15.36 -6.06
C LYS A 171 -8.14 -15.00 -7.02
N ASN A 172 -9.31 -14.67 -6.49
CA ASN A 172 -10.49 -14.22 -7.23
C ASN A 172 -10.53 -12.69 -7.44
N LEU A 173 -9.62 -11.95 -6.82
CA LEU A 173 -9.56 -10.49 -6.87
C LEU A 173 -8.30 -10.04 -7.60
N ASN A 174 -8.43 -9.05 -8.49
CA ASN A 174 -7.32 -8.52 -9.26
C ASN A 174 -7.17 -7.00 -9.08
N ALA A 175 -5.91 -6.57 -8.91
CA ALA A 175 -5.49 -5.18 -8.98
C ALA A 175 -4.26 -5.10 -9.89
N SER A 176 -4.47 -4.64 -11.12
CA SER A 176 -3.44 -4.67 -12.16
C SER A 176 -2.76 -3.31 -12.33
N ASN A 177 -1.45 -3.28 -12.52
CA ASN A 177 -0.78 -2.08 -12.99
C ASN A 177 -1.19 -1.80 -14.45
N LYS A 178 -1.71 -0.60 -14.72
CA LYS A 178 -2.20 -0.15 -16.04
C LYS A 178 -1.53 1.13 -16.53
N GLY A 179 -0.55 1.66 -15.80
CA GLY A 179 0.10 2.93 -16.13
C GLY A 179 1.61 2.78 -16.32
N GLY A 180 2.15 3.65 -17.18
CA GLY A 180 3.56 4.03 -17.25
C GLY A 180 4.61 2.93 -17.50
N GLU A 181 5.82 3.40 -17.74
CA GLU A 181 7.02 2.59 -17.61
C GLU A 181 7.41 2.45 -16.12
N PRO A 182 8.23 1.45 -15.75
CA PRO A 182 8.72 1.31 -14.38
C PRO A 182 9.32 2.62 -13.83
N ARG A 183 8.84 3.04 -12.65
CA ARG A 183 9.24 4.31 -12.01
C ARG A 183 10.69 4.32 -11.52
N TYR A 184 11.29 3.14 -11.31
CA TYR A 184 12.64 2.98 -10.80
C TYR A 184 13.47 2.05 -11.67
N SER A 185 14.70 2.46 -11.97
CA SER A 185 15.66 1.61 -12.66
C SER A 185 15.93 0.35 -11.85
N ARG A 186 15.96 -0.79 -12.54
CA ARG A 186 16.34 -2.07 -11.94
C ARG A 186 17.78 -1.97 -11.41
N PRO A 187 18.06 -2.37 -10.17
CA PRO A 187 19.42 -2.39 -9.66
C PRO A 187 20.26 -3.38 -10.45
N ASN A 188 21.55 -3.05 -10.67
CA ASN A 188 22.51 -4.03 -11.15
C ASN A 188 22.68 -5.18 -10.12
N GLU A 189 23.31 -6.27 -10.53
CA GLU A 189 23.42 -7.49 -9.72
C GLU A 189 24.02 -7.24 -8.33
N THR A 190 25.15 -6.51 -8.27
CA THR A 190 25.84 -6.19 -7.01
C THR A 190 24.94 -5.40 -6.05
N VAL A 191 24.23 -4.38 -6.56
CA VAL A 191 23.31 -3.57 -5.77
C VAL A 191 22.11 -4.40 -5.33
N ASN A 192 21.57 -5.23 -6.23
CA ASN A 192 20.45 -6.11 -5.94
C ASN A 192 20.78 -7.13 -4.82
N LEU A 193 21.99 -7.70 -4.83
CA LEU A 193 22.45 -8.61 -3.78
C LEU A 193 22.52 -7.91 -2.41
N LYS A 194 22.97 -6.64 -2.38
CA LYS A 194 22.97 -5.83 -1.15
C LYS A 194 21.56 -5.60 -0.64
N TYR A 195 20.62 -5.21 -1.51
CA TYR A 195 19.22 -5.00 -1.12
C TYR A 195 18.56 -6.30 -0.64
N ARG A 196 18.82 -7.42 -1.30
CA ARG A 196 18.35 -8.74 -0.85
C ARG A 196 18.86 -9.06 0.55
N HIS A 197 20.15 -8.85 0.82
CA HIS A 197 20.72 -9.13 2.14
C HIS A 197 20.08 -8.27 3.23
N ILE A 198 19.88 -6.97 2.97
CA ILE A 198 19.18 -6.05 3.86
C ILE A 198 17.75 -6.55 4.13
N CYS A 199 17.01 -6.88 3.07
CA CYS A 199 15.65 -7.43 3.17
C CYS A 199 15.60 -8.66 4.07
N LEU A 200 16.45 -9.67 3.83
CA LEU A 200 16.44 -10.91 4.61
C LEU A 200 16.78 -10.68 6.09
N LYS A 201 17.72 -9.77 6.39
CA LYS A 201 18.03 -9.38 7.78
C LYS A 201 16.81 -8.75 8.46
N LEU A 202 16.11 -7.86 7.76
CA LEU A 202 14.91 -7.19 8.27
C LEU A 202 13.72 -8.14 8.41
N VAL A 203 13.58 -9.13 7.52
CA VAL A 203 12.58 -10.20 7.65
C VAL A 203 12.83 -11.01 8.92
N LYS A 204 14.07 -11.39 9.22
CA LYS A 204 14.40 -12.10 10.46
C LYS A 204 14.03 -11.27 11.69
N LYS A 205 14.36 -9.98 11.71
CA LYS A 205 13.98 -9.06 12.81
C LYS A 205 12.45 -8.95 12.92
N GLY A 206 11.75 -8.74 11.81
CA GLY A 206 10.30 -8.61 11.79
C GLY A 206 9.59 -9.88 12.26
N LYS A 207 10.06 -11.07 11.88
CA LYS A 207 9.50 -12.33 12.38
C LYS A 207 9.62 -12.47 13.89
N ASN A 208 10.71 -12.00 14.48
CA ASN A 208 10.86 -12.00 15.94
C ASN A 208 9.83 -11.06 16.59
N LEU A 209 9.62 -9.86 16.05
CA LEU A 209 8.60 -8.92 16.53
C LEU A 209 7.18 -9.52 16.43
N LEU A 210 6.84 -10.07 15.26
CA LEU A 210 5.56 -10.73 15.02
C LEU A 210 5.31 -11.89 16.01
N ASN A 211 6.31 -12.76 16.20
CA ASN A 211 6.18 -13.90 17.12
C ASN A 211 6.04 -13.44 18.57
N SER A 212 6.76 -12.40 18.99
CA SER A 212 6.63 -11.82 20.32
C SER A 212 5.25 -11.22 20.55
N TYR A 213 4.73 -10.48 19.57
CA TYR A 213 3.38 -9.91 19.61
C TYR A 213 2.33 -11.01 19.74
N ILE A 214 2.37 -12.04 18.87
CA ILE A 214 1.41 -13.17 18.91
C ILE A 214 1.46 -13.91 20.25
N LYS A 215 2.66 -14.07 20.86
CA LYS A 215 2.79 -14.72 22.18
C LYS A 215 2.25 -13.85 23.30
N GLY A 216 2.39 -12.53 23.22
CA GLY A 216 1.88 -11.59 24.22
C GLY A 216 0.38 -11.32 24.12
N SER A 217 -0.24 -11.61 22.97
CA SER A 217 -1.70 -11.50 22.76
C SER A 217 -2.50 -12.76 23.13
N LYS A 218 -1.83 -13.84 23.57
CA LYS A 218 -2.46 -15.07 24.05
C LYS A 218 -2.50 -15.10 25.57
#